data_AF-A0A6J6INN9-F1
#
_entry.id   AF-A0A6J6INN9-F1
#
_cell.length_a   1.000
_cell.length_b   1.000
_cell.length_c   1.000
_cell.angle_alpha   90.00
_cell.angle_beta   90.00
_cell.angle_gamma   90.00
#
_symmetry.space_group_name_H-M   'P 1'
#
loop_
_entity.id
_entity.type
_entity.pdbx_description
1 polymer ?
#
loop_
_entity_poly.entity_id
_entity_poly.type
_entity_poly.pdbx_seq_one_letter_code
_entity_poly.pdbx_strand_id
1 'polypeptide(L)'
;MLTRSFVIESENGTSFSAMANDDAASSRFLLATDPILGAHHALAELMMLHQEQPSADRGVALTIPDAVDTSALKEFLAGLAATTGAPSGSAGNMVVQPLTLDDLFTRTGVAGTSQKPTVRSWTSNDPTDLGTYGSQLEQAQWNLLGLRTMLPKGTEIVNPIENTILASAEATLTLNDRAAVLNNANNQLLAVTSAISLPKSQKVTLTSRSGKIPLVITNSLPVEALVRIIVSSPKLEFPSGTIYEITLAPLSTTRTDIQVTTRASGAFPLDVAITSSGGGVPVASSRIDVRSTAISGVGLFLSLGAGLFLLVWWARHIRHSRRARALVATNEPSQTPGG
;
A
#
# COMPACT_ATOMS: atom_id res chain seq x y z
N MET A 1 34.85 2.85 -35.67
CA MET A 1 33.38 2.69 -35.75
C MET A 1 32.65 3.18 -34.50
N LEU A 2 33.33 3.41 -33.37
CA LEU A 2 32.70 3.88 -32.12
C LEU A 2 32.29 5.37 -32.14
N THR A 3 32.85 6.16 -33.07
CA THR A 3 32.66 7.62 -33.15
C THR A 3 31.51 8.08 -34.07
N ARG A 4 30.71 7.13 -34.56
CA ARG A 4 29.60 7.34 -35.50
C ARG A 4 28.37 6.55 -35.02
N SER A 5 27.19 7.09 -35.27
CA SER A 5 25.94 6.38 -35.00
C SER A 5 25.78 5.14 -35.89
N PHE A 6 24.99 4.18 -35.48
CA PHE A 6 24.61 3.00 -36.25
C PHE A 6 23.14 2.66 -35.98
N VAL A 7 22.59 1.72 -36.75
CA VAL A 7 21.21 1.29 -36.55
C VAL A 7 21.19 -0.01 -35.77
N ILE A 8 20.34 -0.10 -34.76
CA ILE A 8 19.99 -1.36 -34.09
C ILE A 8 18.65 -1.83 -34.64
N GLU A 9 18.57 -3.10 -35.03
CA GLU A 9 17.32 -3.74 -35.45
C GLU A 9 16.90 -4.76 -34.39
N SER A 10 15.66 -4.64 -33.93
CA SER A 10 14.99 -5.58 -33.02
C SER A 10 14.51 -6.81 -33.79
N GLU A 11 14.33 -7.93 -33.09
CA GLU A 11 13.72 -9.15 -33.64
C GLU A 11 12.34 -8.91 -34.26
N ASN A 12 11.60 -7.89 -33.77
CA ASN A 12 10.28 -7.52 -34.29
C ASN A 12 10.34 -6.59 -35.51
N GLY A 13 11.53 -6.33 -36.07
CA GLY A 13 11.75 -5.46 -37.24
C GLY A 13 11.72 -3.96 -36.94
N THR A 14 11.65 -3.55 -35.67
CA THR A 14 11.80 -2.15 -35.26
C THR A 14 13.27 -1.73 -35.26
N SER A 15 13.56 -0.59 -35.88
CA SER A 15 14.92 -0.04 -35.97
C SER A 15 15.09 1.21 -35.10
N PHE A 16 16.23 1.33 -34.41
CA PHE A 16 16.59 2.47 -33.57
C PHE A 16 17.97 2.99 -33.96
N SER A 17 18.17 4.32 -33.90
CA SER A 17 19.51 4.90 -33.98
C SER A 17 20.22 4.69 -32.65
N ALA A 18 21.49 4.28 -32.70
CA ALA A 18 22.29 3.98 -31.53
C ALA A 18 23.72 4.48 -31.69
N MET A 19 24.38 4.71 -30.57
CA MET A 19 25.79 5.04 -30.49
C MET A 19 26.44 4.13 -29.45
N ALA A 20 27.66 3.68 -29.73
CA ALA A 20 28.38 2.80 -28.82
C ALA A 20 29.02 3.65 -27.72
N ASN A 21 29.01 3.12 -26.50
CA ASN A 21 29.87 3.64 -25.44
C ASN A 21 31.33 3.43 -25.82
N ASP A 22 32.19 4.40 -25.52
CA ASP A 22 33.63 4.22 -25.60
C ASP A 22 34.15 3.55 -24.32
N ASP A 23 34.17 2.22 -24.32
CA ASP A 23 34.59 1.43 -23.16
C ASP A 23 36.08 1.61 -22.83
N ALA A 24 36.91 1.96 -23.82
CA ALA A 24 38.34 2.19 -23.62
C ALA A 24 38.55 3.44 -22.77
N ALA A 25 37.95 4.57 -23.15
CA ALA A 25 37.98 5.78 -22.34
C ALA A 25 37.23 5.61 -21.00
N SER A 26 36.07 4.92 -20.99
CA SER A 26 35.27 4.72 -19.76
C SER A 26 36.01 3.87 -18.72
N SER A 27 36.76 2.86 -19.15
CA SER A 27 37.51 1.98 -18.24
C SER A 27 38.73 2.66 -17.60
N ARG A 28 39.24 3.77 -18.15
CA ARG A 28 40.37 4.51 -17.57
C ARG A 28 40.08 5.06 -16.17
N PHE A 29 38.80 5.29 -15.86
CA PHE A 29 38.36 5.70 -14.52
C PHE A 29 38.48 4.60 -13.46
N LEU A 30 38.58 3.32 -13.86
CA LEU A 30 38.59 2.18 -12.94
C LEU A 30 39.94 1.47 -12.86
N LEU A 31 40.78 1.59 -13.90
CA LEU A 31 42.00 0.80 -14.05
C LEU A 31 43.24 1.43 -13.40
N ALA A 32 43.18 2.67 -12.92
CA ALA A 32 44.35 3.41 -12.46
C ALA A 32 44.51 3.35 -10.92
N THR A 33 45.70 2.99 -10.45
CA THR A 33 46.08 3.07 -9.02
C THR A 33 46.06 4.52 -8.52
N ASP A 34 46.32 5.48 -9.41
CA ASP A 34 46.18 6.92 -9.18
C ASP A 34 44.96 7.45 -9.94
N PRO A 35 43.90 7.91 -9.25
CA PRO A 35 42.67 8.38 -9.89
C PRO A 35 42.88 9.58 -10.83
N ILE A 36 43.79 10.49 -10.49
CA ILE A 36 44.07 11.69 -11.30
C ILE A 36 44.75 11.27 -12.61
N LEU A 37 45.69 10.32 -12.53
CA LEU A 37 46.31 9.75 -13.73
C LEU A 37 45.28 9.05 -14.63
N GLY A 38 44.29 8.35 -14.05
CA GLY A 38 43.17 7.76 -14.78
C GLY A 38 42.37 8.79 -15.58
N ALA A 39 42.10 9.96 -14.98
CA ALA A 39 41.44 11.08 -15.66
C ALA A 39 42.26 11.61 -16.85
N HIS A 40 43.57 11.80 -16.69
CA HIS A 40 44.44 12.21 -17.79
C HIS A 40 44.52 11.16 -18.90
N HIS A 41 44.54 9.88 -18.57
CA HIS A 41 44.46 8.81 -19.58
C HIS A 41 43.14 8.86 -20.35
N ALA A 42 42.00 9.08 -19.68
CA ALA A 42 40.72 9.23 -20.36
C ALA A 42 40.71 10.43 -21.34
N LEU A 43 41.29 11.58 -20.95
CA LEU A 43 41.45 12.73 -21.84
C LEU A 43 42.39 12.42 -23.02
N ALA A 44 43.46 11.65 -22.80
CA ALA A 44 44.37 11.24 -23.85
C ALA A 44 43.70 10.32 -24.89
N GLU A 45 42.82 9.40 -24.46
CA GLU A 45 42.01 8.57 -25.37
C GLU A 45 41.11 9.44 -26.26
N LEU A 46 40.43 10.45 -25.69
CA LEU A 46 39.61 11.38 -26.47
C LEU A 46 40.44 12.18 -27.49
N MET A 47 41.64 12.61 -27.10
CA MET A 47 42.56 13.29 -28.01
C MET A 47 43.07 12.38 -29.12
N MET A 48 43.34 11.11 -28.83
CA MET A 48 43.71 10.12 -29.82
C MET A 48 42.59 9.93 -30.85
N LEU A 49 41.34 9.79 -30.40
CA LEU A 49 40.16 9.66 -31.28
C LEU A 49 39.96 10.88 -32.19
N HIS A 50 40.25 12.07 -31.70
CA HIS A 50 40.23 13.30 -32.51
C HIS A 50 41.31 13.27 -33.60
N GLN A 51 42.54 12.92 -33.23
CA GLN A 51 43.70 12.94 -34.13
C GLN A 51 43.62 11.89 -35.25
N GLU A 52 42.86 10.80 -35.06
CA GLU A 52 42.68 9.80 -36.12
C GLU A 52 42.02 10.36 -37.39
N GLN A 53 41.01 11.23 -37.26
CA GLN A 53 40.31 11.85 -38.40
C GLN A 53 39.76 13.25 -38.01
N PRO A 54 40.60 14.29 -38.00
CA PRO A 54 40.22 15.62 -37.50
C PRO A 54 39.23 16.37 -38.40
N SER A 55 39.01 15.93 -39.63
CA SER A 55 38.15 16.57 -40.64
C SER A 55 36.73 16.00 -40.71
N ALA A 56 36.37 15.05 -39.85
CA ALA A 56 35.04 14.42 -39.83
C ALA A 56 34.28 14.76 -38.54
N ASP A 57 33.01 15.12 -38.66
CA ASP A 57 32.12 15.29 -37.52
C ASP A 57 31.92 13.94 -36.82
N ARG A 58 32.47 13.85 -35.60
CA ARG A 58 32.52 12.67 -34.76
C ARG A 58 31.97 12.99 -33.39
N GLY A 59 31.37 11.99 -32.76
CA GLY A 59 30.89 12.09 -31.40
C GLY A 59 31.38 10.90 -30.59
N VAL A 60 31.49 11.09 -29.28
CA VAL A 60 31.86 10.02 -28.35
C VAL A 60 30.83 10.02 -27.24
N ALA A 61 30.24 8.85 -26.97
CA ALA A 61 29.43 8.63 -25.79
C ALA A 61 30.29 7.95 -24.73
N LEU A 62 30.28 8.49 -23.51
CA LEU A 62 31.10 8.01 -22.40
C LEU A 62 30.20 7.78 -21.18
N THR A 63 30.22 6.55 -20.68
CA THR A 63 29.55 6.17 -19.43
C THR A 63 30.55 6.32 -18.30
N ILE A 64 30.26 7.22 -17.37
CA ILE A 64 31.07 7.35 -16.16
C ILE A 64 30.66 6.24 -15.20
N PRO A 65 31.58 5.35 -14.78
CA PRO A 65 31.26 4.29 -13.84
C PRO A 65 30.89 4.83 -12.46
N ASP A 66 29.92 4.22 -11.78
CA ASP A 66 29.48 4.65 -10.44
C ASP A 66 30.59 4.61 -9.38
N ALA A 67 31.57 3.73 -9.56
CA ALA A 67 32.72 3.58 -8.67
C ALA A 67 33.86 4.58 -8.94
N VAL A 68 33.65 5.59 -9.81
CA VAL A 68 34.69 6.58 -10.11
C VAL A 68 35.04 7.42 -8.87
N ASP A 69 36.32 7.68 -8.67
CA ASP A 69 36.76 8.61 -7.64
C ASP A 69 36.36 10.06 -7.98
N THR A 70 35.88 10.81 -7.00
CA THR A 70 35.42 12.20 -7.22
C THR A 70 36.54 13.14 -7.68
N SER A 71 37.79 12.89 -7.27
CA SER A 71 38.95 13.68 -7.72
C SER A 71 39.26 13.43 -9.19
N ALA A 72 39.19 12.17 -9.65
CA ALA A 72 39.35 11.81 -11.05
C ALA A 72 38.28 12.47 -11.93
N LEU A 73 37.01 12.40 -11.51
CA LEU A 73 35.92 13.01 -12.27
C LEU A 73 36.08 14.53 -12.36
N LYS A 74 36.46 15.20 -11.26
CA LYS A 74 36.73 16.65 -11.26
C LYS A 74 37.87 17.02 -12.21
N GLU A 75 38.98 16.29 -12.17
CA GLU A 75 40.12 16.54 -13.05
C GLU A 75 39.76 16.35 -14.53
N PHE A 76 39.02 15.28 -14.83
CA PHE A 76 38.54 15.00 -16.20
C PHE A 76 37.67 16.14 -16.73
N LEU A 77 36.67 16.58 -15.95
CA LEU A 77 35.78 17.68 -16.33
C LEU A 77 36.52 19.02 -16.43
N ALA A 78 37.50 19.27 -15.55
CA ALA A 78 38.35 20.46 -15.62
C ALA A 78 39.20 20.45 -16.91
N GLY A 79 39.76 19.30 -17.29
CA GLY A 79 40.51 19.13 -18.52
C GLY A 79 39.66 19.35 -19.78
N LEU A 80 38.40 18.92 -19.78
CA LEU A 80 37.46 19.20 -20.88
C LEU A 80 37.06 20.68 -20.96
N ALA A 81 36.96 21.37 -19.82
CA ALA A 81 36.60 22.78 -19.75
C ALA A 81 37.77 23.74 -20.04
N ALA A 82 39.01 23.25 -20.05
CA ALA A 82 40.20 24.06 -20.23
C ALA A 82 40.30 24.62 -21.66
N THR A 83 40.24 25.95 -21.80
CA THR A 83 40.31 26.64 -23.09
C THR A 83 41.73 27.03 -23.51
N THR A 84 42.69 26.97 -22.59
CA THR A 84 44.05 27.48 -22.79
C THR A 84 45.09 26.38 -23.01
N GLY A 85 44.72 25.10 -22.87
CA GLY A 85 45.69 24.01 -22.69
C GLY A 85 46.48 24.19 -21.39
N ALA A 86 46.61 23.14 -20.59
CA ALA A 86 47.58 23.13 -19.50
C ALA A 86 49.02 23.28 -20.08
N PRO A 87 50.00 23.77 -19.29
CA PRO A 87 51.41 23.86 -19.71
C PRO A 87 52.03 22.54 -20.19
N SER A 88 51.36 21.40 -19.94
CA SER A 88 51.72 20.06 -20.37
C SER A 88 50.77 19.55 -21.47
N GLY A 89 50.84 20.10 -22.68
CA GLY A 89 50.30 19.46 -23.90
C GLY A 89 48.80 19.10 -23.90
N SER A 90 47.99 19.71 -23.03
CA SER A 90 46.53 19.53 -23.05
C SER A 90 45.90 20.42 -24.14
N ALA A 91 44.70 20.04 -24.61
CA ALA A 91 44.02 20.60 -25.77
C ALA A 91 43.92 22.15 -25.73
N GLY A 92 44.88 22.83 -26.37
CA GLY A 92 44.95 24.30 -26.48
C GLY A 92 43.97 24.91 -27.48
N ASN A 93 42.88 24.22 -27.77
CA ASN A 93 41.68 24.61 -28.49
C ASN A 93 40.59 23.64 -27.99
N MET A 94 39.31 24.03 -27.96
CA MET A 94 38.23 23.14 -27.52
C MET A 94 38.04 22.00 -28.55
N VAL A 95 38.89 20.97 -28.45
CA VAL A 95 38.96 19.82 -29.36
C VAL A 95 37.71 18.94 -29.23
N VAL A 96 37.12 18.94 -28.03
CA VAL A 96 35.88 18.24 -27.71
C VAL A 96 34.84 19.27 -27.30
N GLN A 97 33.60 19.10 -27.77
CA GLN A 97 32.47 19.96 -27.39
C GLN A 97 31.40 19.14 -26.67
N PRO A 98 30.85 19.61 -25.54
CA PRO A 98 29.69 18.95 -24.94
C PRO A 98 28.47 19.12 -25.86
N LEU A 99 27.73 18.03 -26.06
CA LEU A 99 26.52 17.99 -26.88
C LEU A 99 25.40 17.32 -26.10
N THR A 100 24.16 17.68 -26.42
CA THR A 100 23.00 16.88 -26.00
C THR A 100 22.99 15.55 -26.77
N LEU A 101 22.25 14.56 -26.26
CA LEU A 101 22.10 13.28 -26.96
C LEU A 101 21.45 13.47 -28.34
N ASP A 102 20.49 14.38 -28.46
CA ASP A 102 19.83 14.72 -29.73
C ASP A 102 20.81 15.39 -30.71
N ASP A 103 21.62 16.34 -30.25
CA ASP A 103 22.67 16.98 -31.06
C ASP A 103 23.73 15.98 -31.52
N LEU A 104 24.08 15.01 -30.67
CA LEU A 104 25.03 13.95 -31.00
C LEU A 104 24.54 13.13 -32.19
N PHE A 105 23.27 12.69 -32.18
CA PHE A 105 22.69 11.91 -33.27
C PHE A 105 22.46 12.70 -34.57
N THR A 106 22.21 14.01 -34.46
CA THR A 106 22.01 14.86 -35.65
C THR A 106 23.32 15.25 -36.32
N ARG A 107 24.39 15.47 -35.55
CA ARG A 107 25.71 15.89 -36.07
C ARG A 107 26.60 14.73 -36.50
N THR A 108 26.42 13.54 -35.91
CA THR A 108 27.25 12.37 -36.26
C THR A 108 26.64 11.58 -37.40
N GLY A 109 27.40 11.44 -38.49
CA GLY A 109 26.95 10.65 -39.63
C GLY A 109 26.85 9.15 -39.29
N VAL A 110 25.81 8.48 -39.79
CA VAL A 110 25.61 7.03 -39.60
C VAL A 110 26.78 6.27 -40.24
N ALA A 111 27.39 5.34 -39.50
CA ALA A 111 28.43 4.44 -40.00
C ALA A 111 27.85 3.56 -41.12
N GLY A 112 28.61 3.33 -42.19
CA GLY A 112 28.12 2.51 -43.30
C GLY A 112 29.11 2.45 -44.47
N THR A 113 28.89 1.50 -45.38
CA THR A 113 29.58 1.38 -46.66
C THR A 113 28.56 1.54 -47.80
N SER A 114 28.93 2.26 -48.86
CA SER A 114 28.10 2.44 -50.06
C SER A 114 26.63 2.81 -49.77
N GLN A 115 26.41 3.83 -48.94
CA GLN A 115 25.09 4.36 -48.55
C GLN A 115 24.16 3.39 -47.78
N LYS A 116 24.67 2.24 -47.33
CA LYS A 116 23.93 1.36 -46.41
C LYS A 116 24.43 1.57 -44.98
N PRO A 117 23.54 1.89 -44.02
CA PRO A 117 23.93 2.02 -42.63
C PRO A 117 24.39 0.67 -42.08
N THR A 118 25.38 0.70 -41.20
CA THR A 118 25.76 -0.45 -40.37
C THR A 118 24.59 -0.78 -39.46
N VAL A 119 23.99 -1.95 -39.67
CA VAL A 119 22.92 -2.48 -38.83
C VAL A 119 23.51 -3.50 -37.87
N ARG A 120 23.19 -3.38 -36.58
CA ARG A 120 23.50 -4.38 -35.56
C ARG A 120 22.21 -5.01 -35.09
N SER A 121 22.16 -6.34 -35.05
CA SER A 121 21.02 -7.04 -34.45
C SER A 121 21.08 -6.90 -32.95
N TRP A 122 19.97 -6.50 -32.34
CA TRP A 122 19.81 -6.56 -30.91
C TRP A 122 19.58 -8.02 -30.51
N THR A 123 20.56 -8.63 -29.87
CA THR A 123 20.33 -9.87 -29.11
C THR A 123 19.78 -9.44 -27.75
N SER A 124 18.47 -9.55 -27.56
CA SER A 124 17.89 -9.44 -26.22
C SER A 124 18.55 -10.49 -25.35
N ASN A 125 19.00 -10.13 -24.15
CA ASN A 125 19.22 -11.16 -23.13
C ASN A 125 17.87 -11.82 -22.85
N ASP A 126 17.87 -13.13 -22.60
CA ASP A 126 16.67 -13.80 -22.14
C ASP A 126 16.12 -13.06 -20.92
N PRO A 127 14.81 -12.78 -20.84
CA PRO A 127 14.23 -12.11 -19.69
C PRO A 127 14.62 -12.85 -18.42
N THR A 128 15.25 -12.15 -17.47
CA THR A 128 15.53 -12.73 -16.16
C THR A 128 14.21 -13.16 -15.53
N ASP A 129 14.04 -14.46 -15.28
CA ASP A 129 12.87 -14.97 -14.57
C ASP A 129 12.86 -14.40 -13.14
N LEU A 130 11.81 -13.63 -12.84
CA LEU A 130 11.63 -12.99 -11.53
C LEU A 130 10.86 -13.90 -10.55
N GLY A 131 10.42 -15.08 -10.98
CA GLY A 131 9.62 -15.99 -10.17
C GLY A 131 8.42 -15.28 -9.54
N THR A 132 8.29 -15.36 -8.22
CA THR A 132 7.19 -14.73 -7.47
C THR A 132 7.42 -13.26 -7.12
N TYR A 133 8.65 -12.72 -7.33
CA TYR A 133 9.00 -11.37 -6.92
C TYR A 133 8.08 -10.31 -7.53
N GLY A 134 7.72 -10.44 -8.81
CA GLY A 134 6.82 -9.49 -9.48
C GLY A 134 5.48 -9.33 -8.75
N SER A 135 4.84 -10.44 -8.37
CA SER A 135 3.59 -10.43 -7.60
C SER A 135 3.76 -9.87 -6.18
N GLN A 136 4.90 -10.13 -5.54
CA GLN A 136 5.20 -9.60 -4.21
C GLN A 136 5.42 -8.08 -4.26
N LEU A 137 6.12 -7.60 -5.28
CA LEU A 137 6.35 -6.17 -5.52
C LEU A 137 5.01 -5.46 -5.75
N GLU A 138 4.14 -6.01 -6.59
CA GLU A 138 2.81 -5.48 -6.84
C GLU A 138 1.99 -5.38 -5.54
N GLN A 139 1.98 -6.43 -4.73
CA GLN A 139 1.31 -6.42 -3.43
C GLN A 139 1.88 -5.35 -2.48
N ALA A 140 3.20 -5.19 -2.45
CA ALA A 140 3.85 -4.17 -1.62
C ALA A 140 3.49 -2.75 -2.08
N GLN A 141 3.40 -2.51 -3.39
CA GLN A 141 2.94 -1.24 -3.96
C GLN A 141 1.46 -0.96 -3.61
N TRP A 142 0.58 -1.96 -3.70
CA TRP A 142 -0.80 -1.83 -3.24
C TRP A 142 -0.90 -1.50 -1.75
N ASN A 143 -0.07 -2.15 -0.93
CA ASN A 143 -0.03 -1.87 0.49
C ASN A 143 0.50 -0.45 0.78
N LEU A 144 1.49 0.02 0.03
CA LEU A 144 2.00 1.38 0.15
C LEU A 144 0.93 2.42 -0.20
N LEU A 145 0.12 2.18 -1.24
CA LEU A 145 -1.02 3.04 -1.58
C LEU A 145 -2.04 3.09 -0.43
N GLY A 146 -2.37 1.94 0.16
CA GLY A 146 -3.24 1.90 1.34
C GLY A 146 -2.64 2.62 2.56
N LEU A 147 -1.32 2.56 2.75
CA LEU A 147 -0.66 3.31 3.81
C LEU A 147 -0.70 4.83 3.57
N ARG A 148 -0.52 5.27 2.32
CA ARG A 148 -0.61 6.68 1.93
C ARG A 148 -1.99 7.26 2.17
N THR A 149 -3.04 6.51 1.87
CA THR A 149 -4.41 6.96 2.16
C THR A 149 -4.68 7.00 3.66
N MET A 150 -4.14 6.03 4.40
CA MET A 150 -4.22 6.01 5.87
C MET A 150 -3.50 7.18 6.51
N LEU A 151 -2.35 7.62 5.98
CA LEU A 151 -1.52 8.68 6.57
C LEU A 151 -1.29 9.83 5.56
N PRO A 152 -2.31 10.65 5.23
CA PRO A 152 -2.17 11.71 4.22
C PRO A 152 -1.08 12.73 4.53
N LYS A 153 -0.80 12.97 5.82
CA LYS A 153 0.24 13.89 6.32
C LYS A 153 1.47 13.16 6.87
N GLY A 154 1.58 11.85 6.66
CA GLY A 154 2.63 10.99 7.22
C GLY A 154 3.76 10.67 6.24
N THR A 155 4.09 11.58 5.31
CA THR A 155 5.10 11.32 4.26
C THR A 155 6.45 10.91 4.83
N GLU A 156 6.87 11.47 5.97
CA GLU A 156 8.14 11.10 6.64
C GLU A 156 8.15 9.64 7.12
N ILE A 157 6.99 9.05 7.41
CA ILE A 157 6.82 7.65 7.80
C ILE A 157 6.72 6.75 6.56
N VAL A 158 6.08 7.24 5.50
CA VAL A 158 5.79 6.47 4.28
C VAL A 158 7.01 6.39 3.34
N ASN A 159 7.73 7.48 3.15
CA ASN A 159 8.84 7.58 2.18
C ASN A 159 9.96 6.55 2.42
N PRO A 160 10.39 6.23 3.66
CA PRO A 160 11.37 5.18 3.88
C PRO A 160 10.92 3.80 3.38
N ILE A 161 9.64 3.48 3.51
CA ILE A 161 9.06 2.22 3.04
C ILE A 161 9.05 2.19 1.50
N GLU A 162 8.63 3.30 0.88
CA GLU A 162 8.66 3.46 -0.58
C GLU A 162 10.08 3.30 -1.13
N ASN A 163 11.07 3.97 -0.54
CA ASN A 163 12.46 3.86 -0.94
C ASN A 163 12.96 2.42 -0.83
N THR A 164 12.56 1.69 0.21
CA THR A 164 12.91 0.27 0.38
C THR A 164 12.25 -0.60 -0.70
N ILE A 165 10.97 -0.34 -1.05
CA ILE A 165 10.28 -1.03 -2.15
C ILE A 165 10.99 -0.76 -3.48
N LEU A 166 11.36 0.49 -3.77
CA LEU A 166 12.08 0.87 -4.98
C LEU A 166 13.48 0.26 -5.03
N ALA A 167 14.21 0.24 -3.91
CA ALA A 167 15.52 -0.41 -3.82
C ALA A 167 15.45 -1.92 -4.11
N SER A 168 14.35 -2.60 -3.75
CA SER A 168 14.17 -4.02 -4.08
C SER A 168 14.17 -4.29 -5.60
N ALA A 169 13.92 -3.27 -6.43
CA ALA A 169 13.88 -3.38 -7.88
C ALA A 169 15.25 -3.19 -8.54
N GLU A 170 16.31 -2.86 -7.79
CA GLU A 170 17.66 -2.62 -8.33
C GLU A 170 18.16 -3.80 -9.19
N ALA A 171 18.62 -3.51 -10.41
CA ALA A 171 18.91 -4.50 -11.45
C ALA A 171 19.99 -5.53 -11.05
N THR A 172 20.95 -5.11 -10.21
CA THR A 172 22.11 -5.90 -9.77
C THR A 172 21.77 -6.94 -8.70
N LEU A 173 20.60 -6.82 -8.04
CA LEU A 173 20.22 -7.70 -6.94
C LEU A 173 19.82 -9.09 -7.43
N THR A 174 20.29 -10.12 -6.69
CA THR A 174 19.81 -11.49 -6.87
C THR A 174 18.36 -11.62 -6.41
N LEU A 175 17.63 -12.64 -6.87
CA LEU A 175 16.24 -12.87 -6.45
C LEU A 175 16.08 -12.97 -4.92
N ASN A 176 17.06 -13.55 -4.23
CA ASN A 176 17.06 -13.66 -2.77
C ASN A 176 17.23 -12.30 -2.10
N ASP A 177 18.12 -11.45 -2.63
CA ASP A 177 18.34 -10.11 -2.08
C ASP A 177 17.12 -9.21 -2.32
N ARG A 178 16.51 -9.28 -3.51
CA ARG A 178 15.24 -8.59 -3.80
C ARG A 178 14.16 -8.96 -2.80
N ALA A 179 13.98 -10.25 -2.54
CA ALA A 179 13.01 -10.75 -1.56
C ALA A 179 13.35 -10.29 -0.12
N ALA A 180 14.63 -10.29 0.26
CA ALA A 180 15.08 -9.82 1.56
C ALA A 180 14.79 -8.32 1.77
N VAL A 181 15.10 -7.48 0.77
CA VAL A 181 14.80 -6.04 0.81
C VAL A 181 13.30 -5.79 0.87
N LEU A 182 12.50 -6.52 0.08
CA LEU A 182 11.05 -6.39 0.09
C LEU A 182 10.43 -6.83 1.43
N ASN A 183 10.99 -7.87 2.06
CA ASN A 183 10.59 -8.27 3.42
C ASN A 183 10.89 -7.19 4.46
N ASN A 184 11.97 -6.42 4.30
CA ASN A 184 12.24 -5.26 5.16
C ASN A 184 11.14 -4.21 5.03
N ALA A 185 10.74 -3.86 3.79
CA ALA A 185 9.61 -2.94 3.56
C ALA A 185 8.31 -3.45 4.20
N ASN A 186 8.02 -4.75 4.09
CA ASN A 186 6.86 -5.37 4.72
C ASN A 186 6.90 -5.27 6.25
N ASN A 187 8.07 -5.47 6.87
CA ASN A 187 8.24 -5.33 8.32
C ASN A 187 8.06 -3.87 8.78
N GLN A 188 8.56 -2.90 8.02
CA GLN A 188 8.34 -1.48 8.30
C GLN A 188 6.86 -1.10 8.21
N LEU A 189 6.15 -1.56 7.16
CA LEU A 189 4.71 -1.40 7.02
C LEU A 189 3.95 -2.02 8.22
N LEU A 190 4.34 -3.22 8.65
CA LEU A 190 3.73 -3.90 9.79
C LEU A 190 3.95 -3.11 11.09
N ALA A 191 5.14 -2.54 11.29
CA ALA A 191 5.44 -1.70 12.44
C ALA A 191 4.54 -0.46 12.48
N VAL A 192 4.35 0.21 11.34
CA VAL A 192 3.48 1.41 11.24
C VAL A 192 2.02 1.06 11.48
N THR A 193 1.51 0.00 10.86
CA THR A 193 0.10 -0.43 11.03
C THR A 193 -0.19 -0.91 12.45
N SER A 194 0.76 -1.60 13.10
CA SER A 194 0.63 -2.06 14.49
C SER A 194 0.57 -0.94 15.53
N ALA A 195 0.96 0.29 15.16
CA ALA A 195 0.83 1.47 16.02
C ALA A 195 -0.64 1.92 16.19
N ILE A 196 -1.54 1.46 15.32
CA ILE A 196 -2.99 1.61 15.48
C ILE A 196 -3.52 0.31 16.10
N SER A 197 -4.12 0.42 17.27
CA SER A 197 -4.53 -0.74 18.05
C SER A 197 -5.96 -0.67 18.57
N LEU A 198 -6.52 -1.86 18.75
CA LEU A 198 -7.80 -2.12 19.39
C LEU A 198 -7.58 -2.87 20.71
N PRO A 199 -8.52 -2.77 21.67
CA PRO A 199 -8.53 -3.62 22.85
C PRO A 199 -8.50 -5.10 22.46
N LYS A 200 -7.63 -5.89 23.10
CA LYS A 200 -7.48 -7.33 22.81
C LYS A 200 -8.77 -8.12 23.03
N SER A 201 -9.56 -7.72 24.02
CA SER A 201 -10.89 -8.26 24.27
C SER A 201 -11.73 -7.24 25.02
N GLN A 202 -13.03 -7.20 24.73
CA GLN A 202 -13.99 -6.34 25.40
C GLN A 202 -15.30 -7.10 25.59
N LYS A 203 -15.93 -6.90 26.74
CA LYS A 203 -17.27 -7.44 27.03
C LYS A 203 -18.24 -6.28 27.15
N VAL A 204 -19.34 -6.33 26.41
CA VAL A 204 -20.37 -5.30 26.44
C VAL A 204 -21.72 -5.93 26.70
N THR A 205 -22.47 -5.39 27.66
CA THR A 205 -23.84 -5.84 27.94
C THR A 205 -24.84 -4.80 27.45
N LEU A 206 -25.76 -5.24 26.59
CA LEU A 206 -26.87 -4.44 26.10
C LEU A 206 -28.09 -4.69 27.00
N THR A 207 -28.55 -3.62 27.65
CA THR A 207 -29.74 -3.62 28.52
C THR A 207 -31.05 -3.47 27.74
N SER A 208 -30.97 -3.07 26.48
CA SER A 208 -32.08 -2.89 25.55
C SER A 208 -31.79 -3.55 24.20
N ARG A 209 -32.83 -3.69 23.37
CA ARG A 209 -32.69 -4.26 22.01
C ARG A 209 -31.85 -3.36 21.10
N SER A 210 -32.02 -2.05 21.19
CA SER A 210 -31.18 -1.07 20.49
C SER A 210 -30.21 -0.43 21.48
N GLY A 211 -28.97 -0.20 21.07
CA GLY A 211 -27.93 0.36 21.93
C GLY A 211 -26.69 0.80 21.17
N LYS A 212 -25.71 1.28 21.93
CA LYS A 212 -24.41 1.71 21.43
C LYS A 212 -23.31 0.85 22.04
N ILE A 213 -22.41 0.33 21.20
CA ILE A 213 -21.22 -0.39 21.62
C ILE A 213 -20.03 0.57 21.49
N PRO A 214 -19.37 0.96 22.59
CA PRO A 214 -18.20 1.82 22.52
C PRO A 214 -16.99 1.04 22.01
N LEU A 215 -16.37 1.54 20.96
CA LEU A 215 -15.11 1.09 20.39
C LEU A 215 -14.03 2.10 20.74
N VAL A 216 -12.98 1.65 21.42
CA VAL A 216 -11.83 2.48 21.79
C VAL A 216 -10.70 2.13 20.83
N ILE A 217 -10.11 3.13 20.19
CA ILE A 217 -9.06 2.95 19.18
C ILE A 217 -7.90 3.85 19.55
N THR A 218 -6.69 3.28 19.64
CA THR A 218 -5.49 4.04 19.97
C THR A 218 -4.63 4.20 18.74
N ASN A 219 -4.27 5.45 18.43
CA ASN A 219 -3.28 5.79 17.43
C ASN A 219 -2.00 6.23 18.14
N SER A 220 -0.97 5.40 18.09
CA SER A 220 0.35 5.67 18.67
C SER A 220 1.30 6.37 17.69
N LEU A 221 0.84 6.73 16.49
CA LEU A 221 1.64 7.47 15.52
C LEU A 221 1.67 8.97 15.87
N PRO A 222 2.75 9.69 15.53
CA PRO A 222 2.86 11.13 15.72
C PRO A 222 2.02 11.95 14.73
N VAL A 223 1.31 11.27 13.82
CA VAL A 223 0.49 11.88 12.77
C VAL A 223 -0.95 11.35 12.84
N GLU A 224 -1.86 12.13 12.25
CA GLU A 224 -3.25 11.74 12.07
C GLU A 224 -3.37 10.50 11.16
N ALA A 225 -4.27 9.58 11.50
CA ALA A 225 -4.56 8.40 10.70
C ALA A 225 -6.03 8.32 10.30
N LEU A 226 -6.29 8.20 8.99
CA LEU A 226 -7.60 7.96 8.42
C LEU A 226 -7.84 6.46 8.28
N VAL A 227 -8.83 5.94 9.00
CA VAL A 227 -9.12 4.50 9.01
C VAL A 227 -10.56 4.21 8.64
N ARG A 228 -10.77 3.03 8.08
CA ARG A 228 -12.09 2.46 7.81
C ARG A 228 -12.33 1.27 8.72
N ILE A 229 -13.40 1.34 9.50
CA ILE A 229 -13.81 0.30 10.43
C ILE A 229 -14.95 -0.49 9.80
N ILE A 230 -14.80 -1.81 9.79
CA ILE A 230 -15.78 -2.76 9.28
C ILE A 230 -16.26 -3.60 10.44
N VAL A 231 -17.57 -3.64 10.65
CA VAL A 231 -18.20 -4.40 11.74
C VAL A 231 -19.08 -5.51 11.18
N SER A 232 -19.05 -6.68 11.84
CA SER A 232 -19.86 -7.83 11.48
C SER A 232 -20.28 -8.62 12.71
N SER A 233 -21.52 -9.11 12.71
CA SER A 233 -22.02 -9.99 13.75
C SER A 233 -23.23 -10.79 13.24
N PRO A 234 -23.37 -12.08 13.62
CA PRO A 234 -24.50 -12.90 13.20
C PRO A 234 -25.84 -12.48 13.83
N LYS A 235 -25.82 -11.77 14.97
CA LYS A 235 -27.02 -11.47 15.77
C LYS A 235 -27.22 -9.98 16.04
N LEU A 236 -26.43 -9.12 15.39
CA LEU A 236 -26.63 -7.67 15.40
C LEU A 236 -27.05 -7.18 14.02
N GLU A 237 -27.92 -6.18 14.03
CA GLU A 237 -28.16 -5.29 12.91
C GLU A 237 -27.43 -3.98 13.18
N PHE A 238 -26.92 -3.35 12.11
CA PHE A 238 -26.20 -2.09 12.16
C PHE A 238 -27.00 -1.03 11.38
N PRO A 239 -27.87 -0.25 12.05
CA PRO A 239 -28.76 0.70 11.37
C PRO A 239 -28.02 1.77 10.57
N SER A 240 -26.81 2.13 11.01
CA SER A 240 -25.96 3.13 10.34
C SER A 240 -25.06 2.52 9.25
N GLY A 241 -25.24 1.24 8.91
CA GLY A 241 -24.34 0.50 8.03
C GLY A 241 -23.19 -0.18 8.77
N THR A 242 -22.42 -0.98 8.06
CA THR A 242 -21.31 -1.80 8.61
C THR A 242 -19.94 -1.16 8.46
N ILE A 243 -19.86 0.02 7.83
CA ILE A 243 -18.60 0.70 7.50
C ILE A 243 -18.60 2.10 8.12
N TYR A 244 -17.54 2.43 8.84
CA TYR A 244 -17.34 3.73 9.48
C TYR A 244 -15.97 4.30 9.09
N GLU A 245 -15.93 5.52 8.59
CA GLU A 245 -14.68 6.23 8.28
C GLU A 245 -14.37 7.21 9.41
N ILE A 246 -13.17 7.09 9.99
CA ILE A 246 -12.80 7.79 11.21
C ILE A 246 -11.40 8.38 11.07
N THR A 247 -11.28 9.63 11.50
CA THR A 247 -10.00 10.31 11.68
C THR A 247 -9.51 10.12 13.10
N LEU A 248 -8.37 9.46 13.27
CA LEU A 248 -7.71 9.26 14.55
C LEU A 248 -6.66 10.36 14.77
N ALA A 249 -6.82 11.13 15.84
CA ALA A 249 -5.84 12.13 16.25
C ALA A 249 -4.47 11.49 16.56
N PRO A 250 -3.36 12.22 16.37
CA PRO A 250 -2.02 11.73 16.69
C PRO A 250 -1.87 11.46 18.19
N LEU A 251 -1.10 10.43 18.54
CA LEU A 251 -0.74 10.05 19.92
C LEU A 251 -1.93 10.05 20.89
N SER A 252 -3.08 9.58 20.43
CA SER A 252 -4.35 9.73 21.13
C SER A 252 -5.23 8.49 21.04
N THR A 253 -6.20 8.43 21.94
CA THR A 253 -7.21 7.38 21.99
C THR A 253 -8.58 7.99 21.64
N THR A 254 -9.21 7.46 20.60
CA THR A 254 -10.51 7.90 20.11
C THR A 254 -11.58 6.89 20.50
N ARG A 255 -12.69 7.37 21.07
CA ARG A 255 -13.86 6.55 21.38
C ARG A 255 -14.94 6.79 20.32
N THR A 256 -15.38 5.71 19.68
CA THR A 256 -16.45 5.71 18.68
C THR A 256 -17.58 4.79 19.13
N ASP A 257 -18.82 5.28 19.09
CA ASP A 257 -19.97 4.47 19.44
C ASP A 257 -20.61 3.83 18.19
N ILE A 258 -20.64 2.50 18.14
CA ILE A 258 -21.29 1.74 17.07
C ILE A 258 -22.76 1.49 17.44
N GLN A 259 -23.69 1.99 16.62
CA GLN A 259 -25.11 1.75 16.82
C GLN A 259 -25.50 0.35 16.39
N VAL A 260 -26.18 -0.38 17.27
CA VAL A 260 -26.56 -1.78 17.02
C VAL A 260 -27.99 -2.07 17.48
N THR A 261 -28.63 -3.03 16.81
CA THR A 261 -29.90 -3.61 17.24
C THR A 261 -29.78 -5.13 17.35
N THR A 262 -30.17 -5.71 18.47
CA THR A 262 -30.07 -7.15 18.71
C THR A 262 -31.21 -7.90 18.04
N ARG A 263 -30.86 -8.98 17.33
CA ARG A 263 -31.83 -9.90 16.72
C ARG A 263 -32.32 -10.95 17.71
N ALA A 264 -31.50 -11.33 18.69
CA ALA A 264 -31.81 -12.32 19.70
C ALA A 264 -31.09 -12.04 21.03
N SER A 265 -31.63 -12.58 22.11
CA SER A 265 -30.99 -12.58 23.44
C SER A 265 -29.83 -13.58 23.49
N GLY A 266 -28.95 -13.43 24.49
CA GLY A 266 -27.79 -14.29 24.70
C GLY A 266 -26.45 -13.59 24.44
N ALA A 267 -25.37 -14.36 24.39
CA ALA A 267 -24.03 -13.86 24.07
C ALA A 267 -23.67 -14.19 22.62
N PHE A 268 -23.06 -13.25 21.92
CA PHE A 268 -22.59 -13.41 20.55
C PHE A 268 -21.42 -12.47 20.24
N PRO A 269 -20.54 -12.84 19.29
CA PRO A 269 -19.40 -12.01 18.94
C PRO A 269 -19.80 -10.85 18.02
N LEU A 270 -19.10 -9.74 18.18
CA LEU A 270 -18.97 -8.64 17.24
C LEU A 270 -17.53 -8.61 16.75
N ASP A 271 -17.33 -8.91 15.47
CA ASP A 271 -16.03 -8.82 14.82
C ASP A 271 -15.85 -7.39 14.29
N VAL A 272 -14.71 -6.79 14.63
CA VAL A 272 -14.31 -5.45 14.22
C VAL A 272 -12.98 -5.55 13.48
N ALA A 273 -12.94 -5.05 12.26
CA ALA A 273 -11.72 -4.93 11.48
C ALA A 273 -11.46 -3.46 11.13
N ILE A 274 -10.22 -3.03 11.23
CA ILE A 274 -9.73 -1.71 10.81
C ILE A 274 -8.87 -1.92 9.57
N THR A 275 -9.17 -1.13 8.55
CA THR A 275 -8.43 -1.06 7.28
C THR A 275 -8.02 0.38 7.01
N SER A 276 -7.06 0.58 6.09
CA SER A 276 -6.78 1.91 5.58
C SER A 276 -8.02 2.57 4.95
N SER A 277 -8.08 3.90 4.94
CA SER A 277 -9.11 4.64 4.22
C SER A 277 -9.01 4.30 2.72
N GLY A 278 -9.91 3.45 2.21
CA GLY A 278 -9.82 2.87 0.86
C GLY A 278 -9.88 1.35 0.83
N GLY A 279 -9.65 0.67 1.96
CA GLY A 279 -9.86 -0.78 2.11
C GLY A 279 -8.73 -1.67 1.60
N GLY A 280 -7.54 -1.11 1.36
CA GLY A 280 -6.42 -1.86 0.76
C GLY A 280 -5.52 -2.58 1.76
N VAL A 281 -5.37 -2.06 2.98
CA VAL A 281 -4.42 -2.60 3.98
C VAL A 281 -5.14 -2.95 5.28
N PRO A 282 -5.05 -4.20 5.77
CA PRO A 282 -5.51 -4.55 7.11
C PRO A 282 -4.59 -3.92 8.17
N VAL A 283 -5.19 -3.24 9.15
CA VAL A 283 -4.46 -2.50 10.19
C VAL A 283 -4.57 -3.19 11.53
N ALA A 284 -5.80 -3.47 11.98
CA ALA A 284 -6.07 -4.11 13.26
C ALA A 284 -7.39 -4.87 13.21
N SER A 285 -7.56 -5.84 14.10
CA SER A 285 -8.84 -6.54 14.28
C SER A 285 -9.07 -6.87 15.74
N SER A 286 -10.33 -6.87 16.17
CA SER A 286 -10.73 -7.27 17.52
C SER A 286 -12.08 -7.98 17.51
N ARG A 287 -12.29 -8.84 18.50
CA ARG A 287 -13.56 -9.52 18.76
C ARG A 287 -14.11 -9.05 20.10
N ILE A 288 -15.33 -8.51 20.06
CA ILE A 288 -16.06 -8.02 21.23
C ILE A 288 -17.17 -9.00 21.56
N ASP A 289 -17.23 -9.46 22.81
CA ASP A 289 -18.31 -10.30 23.29
C ASP A 289 -19.50 -9.43 23.71
N VAL A 290 -20.59 -9.54 22.97
CA VAL A 290 -21.82 -8.77 23.24
C VAL A 290 -22.83 -9.69 23.92
N ARG A 291 -23.28 -9.30 25.11
CA ARG A 291 -24.35 -9.97 25.85
C ARG A 291 -25.64 -9.14 25.78
N SER A 292 -26.72 -9.75 25.30
CA SER A 292 -28.05 -9.12 25.28
C SER A 292 -29.00 -9.82 26.25
N THR A 293 -29.58 -9.04 27.15
CA THR A 293 -30.63 -9.48 28.09
C THR A 293 -32.04 -9.06 27.63
N ALA A 294 -32.16 -8.43 26.46
CA ALA A 294 -33.44 -7.94 25.96
C ALA A 294 -34.41 -9.11 25.76
N ILE A 295 -35.57 -9.05 26.42
CA ILE A 295 -36.65 -10.01 26.28
C ILE A 295 -37.27 -9.83 24.90
N SER A 296 -37.46 -10.93 24.16
CA SER A 296 -38.14 -10.88 22.86
C SER A 296 -39.53 -10.28 23.05
N GLY A 297 -39.87 -9.18 22.35
CA GLY A 297 -41.13 -8.45 22.54
C GLY A 297 -42.38 -9.32 22.41
N VAL A 298 -42.28 -10.44 21.70
CA VAL A 298 -43.30 -11.49 21.58
C VAL A 298 -43.72 -12.03 22.96
N GLY A 299 -42.78 -12.19 23.90
CA GLY A 299 -43.10 -12.67 25.25
C GLY A 299 -43.98 -11.70 26.04
N LEU A 300 -43.81 -10.39 25.82
CA LEU A 300 -44.66 -9.37 26.43
C LEU A 300 -46.08 -9.41 25.83
N PHE A 301 -46.20 -9.50 24.51
CA PHE A 301 -47.50 -9.64 23.84
C PHE A 301 -48.23 -10.92 24.23
N LEU A 302 -47.52 -12.05 24.31
CA LEU A 302 -48.10 -13.31 24.79
C LEU A 302 -48.53 -13.22 26.25
N SER A 303 -47.74 -12.57 27.10
CA SER A 303 -48.09 -12.41 28.52
C SER A 303 -49.28 -11.49 28.71
N LEU A 304 -49.36 -10.37 27.97
CA LEU A 304 -50.54 -9.51 27.96
C LEU A 304 -51.75 -10.26 27.40
N GLY A 305 -51.61 -10.97 26.28
CA GLY A 305 -52.68 -11.75 25.68
C GLY A 305 -53.22 -12.84 26.60
N ALA A 306 -52.32 -13.62 27.21
CA ALA A 306 -52.66 -14.65 28.18
C ALA A 306 -53.29 -14.05 29.45
N GLY A 307 -52.77 -12.91 29.94
CA GLY A 307 -53.35 -12.18 31.07
C GLY A 307 -54.75 -11.66 30.78
N LEU A 308 -54.97 -11.10 29.58
CA LEU A 308 -56.28 -10.63 29.13
C LEU A 308 -57.27 -11.81 29.01
N PHE A 309 -56.83 -12.92 28.41
CA PHE A 309 -57.61 -14.13 28.29
C PHE A 309 -58.01 -14.68 29.67
N LEU A 310 -57.06 -14.76 30.60
CA LEU A 310 -57.32 -15.22 31.96
C LEU A 310 -58.32 -14.30 32.69
N LEU A 311 -58.20 -12.98 32.55
CA LEU A 311 -59.15 -12.00 33.09
C LEU A 311 -60.57 -12.22 32.54
N VAL A 312 -60.70 -12.38 31.21
CA VAL A 312 -62.00 -12.63 30.56
C VAL A 312 -62.58 -13.96 31.03
N TRP A 313 -61.76 -15.00 31.12
CA TRP A 313 -62.17 -16.31 31.60
C TRP A 313 -62.69 -16.26 33.04
N TRP A 314 -61.96 -15.60 33.94
CA TRP A 314 -62.32 -15.47 35.35
C TRP A 314 -63.64 -14.71 35.53
N ALA A 315 -63.81 -13.61 34.81
CA ALA A 315 -65.04 -12.82 34.80
C ALA A 315 -66.25 -13.63 34.30
N ARG A 316 -66.06 -14.49 33.29
CA ARG A 316 -67.12 -15.37 32.77
C ARG A 316 -67.44 -16.50 33.75
N HIS A 317 -66.42 -17.10 34.38
CA HIS A 317 -66.58 -18.19 35.33
C HIS A 317 -67.38 -17.74 36.57
N ILE A 318 -67.01 -16.60 37.18
CA ILE A 318 -67.74 -16.05 38.35
C ILE A 318 -69.19 -15.69 38.03
N ARG A 319 -69.46 -15.18 36.82
CA ARG A 319 -70.83 -14.90 36.37
C ARG A 319 -71.68 -16.18 36.25
N HIS A 320 -71.08 -17.29 35.80
CA HIS A 320 -71.78 -18.58 35.73
C HIS A 320 -72.05 -19.16 37.13
N SER A 321 -71.09 -19.06 38.05
CA SER A 321 -71.22 -19.57 39.44
C SER A 321 -72.20 -18.77 40.31
N ARG A 322 -72.59 -17.56 39.89
CA ARG A 322 -73.63 -16.76 40.54
C ARG A 322 -75.05 -17.09 40.07
N ARG A 323 -75.23 -17.64 38.85
CA ARG A 323 -76.56 -18.06 38.35
C ARG A 323 -77.05 -19.39 38.93
N ALA A 324 -76.17 -20.21 39.48
CA ALA A 324 -76.53 -21.48 40.12
C ALA A 324 -77.06 -21.36 41.57
N ARG A 325 -77.10 -20.15 42.15
CA ARG A 325 -77.60 -19.91 43.52
C ARG A 325 -79.01 -19.31 43.60
N ALA A 326 -79.74 -19.28 42.49
CA ALA A 326 -81.12 -18.78 42.43
C ALA A 326 -82.21 -19.89 42.47
N LEU A 327 -81.86 -21.15 42.78
CA LEU A 327 -82.79 -22.29 42.79
C LEU A 327 -82.81 -23.11 44.10
N VAL A 328 -82.49 -22.50 45.25
CA VAL A 328 -82.68 -23.13 46.58
C VAL A 328 -83.48 -22.21 47.52
N ALA A 329 -84.58 -21.68 47.02
CA ALA A 329 -85.64 -21.13 47.86
C ALA A 329 -86.97 -21.66 47.32
N THR A 330 -87.86 -22.05 48.23
CA THR A 330 -89.16 -22.69 48.00
C THR A 330 -89.13 -24.22 48.03
N ASN A 331 -89.17 -24.77 49.24
CA ASN A 331 -90.21 -25.73 49.63
C ASN A 331 -90.15 -25.99 51.15
N GLU A 332 -90.79 -25.12 51.92
CA GLU A 332 -91.54 -25.55 53.11
C GLU A 332 -93.01 -25.23 52.83
N PRO A 333 -93.91 -26.19 53.10
CA PRO A 333 -95.06 -25.86 53.92
C PRO A 333 -95.22 -26.82 55.10
N SER A 334 -95.49 -26.17 56.22
CA SER A 334 -96.03 -26.65 57.48
C SER A 334 -97.48 -27.17 57.36
N GLN A 335 -97.88 -27.94 58.38
CA GLN A 335 -99.21 -28.10 59.02
C GLN A 335 -99.63 -29.57 59.20
N THR A 336 -99.48 -30.16 60.41
CA THR A 336 -100.41 -30.23 61.60
C THR A 336 -101.49 -31.34 61.47
N PRO A 337 -102.21 -31.73 62.55
CA PRO A 337 -101.79 -32.26 63.85
C PRO A 337 -102.58 -33.56 64.20
N GLY A 338 -102.36 -34.18 65.37
CA GLY A 338 -103.38 -35.03 66.01
C GLY A 338 -102.85 -36.15 66.90
N GLY A 339 -103.27 -36.15 68.17
CA GLY A 339 -103.10 -37.23 69.13
C GLY A 339 -102.81 -36.73 70.54
#